data_AF-A0A6G0XWV9-F1
#
_entry.id   AF-A0A6G0XWV9-F1
#
_cell.length_a   1.000
_cell.length_b   1.000
_cell.length_c   1.000
_cell.angle_alpha   90.00
_cell.angle_beta   90.00
_cell.angle_gamma   90.00
#
_symmetry.space_group_name_H-M   'P 1'
#
loop_
_entity.id
_entity.type
_entity.pdbx_description
1 polymer ?
#
loop_
_entity_poly.entity_id
_entity_poly.type
_entity_poly.pdbx_seq_one_letter_code
_entity_poly.pdbx_strand_id
1 'polypeptide(L)'
;MSWIWGNDVTVEQANMVVMSLQGELDERQATIEALVKALQKEKKDYRDALVEEVHELRERKQALQKELDQIDALIAIKTEQINSGEKVKAKKTVAAPASTPTPAESTSTTESAPADEKKEKKKKKSRKSEESQTQEPDPEGALTTLPSNSELVKVRSVDANTAFIIQRSNNANTVVYKGNILSNNTLDSNSPLHVYWIMYALPGPPFPTEELNVIERNTAYGATATARPGTSNEYDVVLASLKDRSIVLFVDDRHNVRARTTINSRANVYLERVYVQSTTSWGLPKVEFIEIFGVDPATHEEVYEKKIP
;
A
#
# COMPACT_ATOMS: atom_id res chain seq x y z
N MET A 1 60.94 66.94 1.76
CA MET A 1 60.58 66.23 0.50
C MET A 1 59.32 65.45 0.79
N SER A 2 58.30 65.51 -0.08
CA SER A 2 57.00 64.88 0.18
C SER A 2 57.04 63.40 -0.15
N TRP A 3 56.53 62.55 0.75
CA TRP A 3 56.34 61.12 0.51
C TRP A 3 54.86 60.88 0.19
N ILE A 4 54.57 60.81 -1.10
CA ILE A 4 53.28 60.43 -1.70
C ILE A 4 53.62 59.31 -2.72
N TRP A 5 52.62 58.60 -3.23
CA TRP A 5 52.69 57.36 -4.03
C TRP A 5 52.88 56.10 -3.17
N GLY A 6 51.84 55.26 -3.15
CA GLY A 6 51.87 53.94 -2.49
C GLY A 6 50.50 53.36 -2.14
N ASN A 7 49.43 54.17 -2.05
CA ASN A 7 48.18 53.72 -1.42
C ASN A 7 46.95 53.64 -2.36
N ASP A 8 46.98 54.23 -3.56
CA ASP A 8 45.82 54.25 -4.47
C ASP A 8 45.65 52.93 -5.24
N VAL A 9 46.73 52.34 -5.76
CA VAL A 9 46.68 51.14 -6.61
C VAL A 9 46.03 49.94 -5.92
N THR A 10 46.23 49.80 -4.60
CA THR A 10 45.60 48.74 -3.80
C THR A 10 44.12 49.03 -3.51
N VAL A 11 43.71 50.29 -3.42
CA VAL A 11 42.30 50.71 -3.25
C VAL A 11 41.53 50.53 -4.56
N GLU A 12 42.10 50.89 -5.71
CA GLU A 12 41.49 50.64 -7.03
C GLU A 12 41.29 49.13 -7.27
N GLN A 13 42.31 48.31 -6.99
CA GLN A 13 42.20 46.85 -7.11
C GLN A 13 41.14 46.26 -6.18
N ALA A 14 41.07 46.71 -4.92
CA ALA A 14 40.04 46.28 -3.98
C ALA A 14 38.63 46.68 -4.47
N ASN A 15 38.46 47.90 -4.97
CA ASN A 15 37.18 48.40 -5.47
C ASN A 15 36.71 47.61 -6.71
N MET A 16 37.62 47.31 -7.64
CA MET A 16 37.31 46.46 -8.81
C MET A 16 36.84 45.05 -8.41
N VAL A 17 37.47 44.43 -7.41
CA VAL A 17 37.04 43.12 -6.89
C VAL A 17 35.67 43.22 -6.21
N VAL A 18 35.42 44.27 -5.42
CA VAL A 18 34.10 44.49 -4.79
C VAL A 18 32.99 44.67 -5.83
N MET A 19 33.23 45.44 -6.91
CA MET A 19 32.23 45.59 -7.98
C MET A 19 31.99 44.29 -8.76
N SER A 20 33.03 43.48 -8.98
CA SER A 20 32.89 42.14 -9.59
C SER A 20 32.06 41.20 -8.72
N LEU A 21 32.32 41.17 -7.41
CA LEU A 21 31.58 40.33 -6.46
C LEU A 21 30.13 40.80 -6.27
N GLN A 22 29.87 42.10 -6.37
CA GLN A 22 28.50 42.63 -6.38
C GLN A 22 27.75 42.19 -7.65
N GLY A 23 28.39 42.26 -8.83
CA GLY A 23 27.80 41.76 -10.08
C GLY A 23 27.45 40.26 -10.01
N GLU A 24 28.37 39.41 -9.54
CA GLU A 24 28.09 37.99 -9.31
C GLU A 24 26.96 37.76 -8.29
N LEU A 25 26.86 38.60 -7.26
CA LEU A 25 25.80 38.49 -6.25
C LEU A 25 24.43 38.88 -6.84
N ASP A 26 24.38 39.94 -7.66
CA ASP A 26 23.16 40.42 -8.31
C ASP A 26 22.65 39.41 -9.36
N GLU A 27 23.56 38.82 -10.16
CA GLU A 27 23.22 37.72 -11.09
C GLU A 27 22.64 36.50 -10.37
N ARG A 28 23.22 36.13 -9.22
CA ARG A 28 22.72 35.02 -8.39
C ARG A 28 21.37 35.36 -7.76
N GLN A 29 21.15 36.60 -7.31
CA GLN A 29 19.84 37.06 -6.82
C GLN A 29 18.76 37.00 -7.91
N ALA A 30 19.04 37.52 -9.10
CA ALA A 30 18.12 37.46 -10.24
C ALA A 30 17.80 36.00 -10.64
N THR A 31 18.79 35.11 -10.61
CA THR A 31 18.61 33.68 -10.87
C THR A 31 17.71 33.02 -9.81
N ILE A 32 17.90 33.34 -8.53
CA ILE A 32 17.06 32.85 -7.43
C ILE A 32 15.63 33.37 -7.56
N GLU A 33 15.43 34.65 -7.87
CA GLU A 33 14.09 35.22 -8.09
C GLU A 33 13.37 34.52 -9.27
N ALA A 34 14.06 34.31 -10.39
CA ALA A 34 13.52 33.59 -11.54
C ALA A 34 13.08 32.16 -11.20
N LEU A 35 13.89 31.43 -10.42
CA LEU A 35 13.55 30.07 -9.95
C LEU A 35 12.37 30.08 -8.97
N VAL A 36 12.34 31.01 -8.02
CA VAL A 36 11.22 31.17 -7.07
C VAL A 36 9.92 31.49 -7.82
N LYS A 37 9.97 32.37 -8.83
CA LYS A 37 8.83 32.75 -9.67
C LYS A 37 8.34 31.59 -10.55
N ALA A 38 9.25 30.78 -11.11
CA ALA A 38 8.90 29.57 -11.85
C ALA A 38 8.20 28.54 -10.94
N LEU A 39 8.76 28.28 -9.76
CA LEU A 39 8.21 27.36 -8.76
C LEU A 39 6.85 27.84 -8.21
N GLN A 40 6.67 29.15 -8.00
CA GLN A 40 5.38 29.74 -7.67
C GLN A 40 4.34 29.55 -8.78
N LYS A 41 4.74 29.71 -10.06
CA LYS A 41 3.86 29.45 -11.21
C LYS A 41 3.45 27.98 -11.27
N GLU A 42 4.41 27.05 -11.20
CA GLU A 42 4.16 25.61 -11.19
C GLU A 42 3.19 25.20 -10.06
N LYS A 43 3.39 25.71 -8.85
CA LYS A 43 2.47 25.48 -7.71
C LYS A 43 1.07 26.08 -7.93
N LYS A 44 0.95 27.18 -8.67
CA LYS A 44 -0.34 27.76 -9.03
C LYS A 44 -1.03 26.91 -10.10
N ASP A 45 -0.33 26.60 -11.18
CA ASP A 45 -0.84 25.80 -12.30
C ASP A 45 -1.31 24.41 -11.80
N TYR A 46 -0.55 23.76 -10.90
CA TYR A 46 -0.95 22.51 -10.24
C TYR A 46 -2.18 22.68 -9.33
N ARG A 47 -2.27 23.77 -8.55
CA ARG A 47 -3.45 24.05 -7.71
C ARG A 47 -4.71 24.29 -8.54
N ASP A 48 -4.59 24.99 -9.65
CA ASP A 48 -5.72 25.36 -10.50
C ASP A 48 -6.24 24.10 -11.23
N ALA A 49 -5.35 23.23 -11.72
CA ALA A 49 -5.71 21.92 -12.27
C ALA A 49 -6.43 21.02 -11.23
N LEU A 50 -5.94 20.96 -9.99
CA LEU A 50 -6.57 20.18 -8.92
C LEU A 50 -7.96 20.73 -8.53
N VAL A 51 -8.20 22.04 -8.72
CA VAL A 51 -9.52 22.65 -8.52
C VAL A 51 -10.48 22.30 -9.67
N GLU A 52 -9.97 22.21 -10.90
CA GLU A 52 -10.74 21.80 -12.08
C GLU A 52 -11.15 20.31 -12.01
N GLU A 53 -10.24 19.41 -11.64
CA GLU A 53 -10.55 17.99 -11.38
C GLU A 53 -11.62 17.83 -10.29
N VAL A 54 -11.51 18.59 -9.20
CA VAL A 54 -12.51 18.63 -8.12
C VAL A 54 -13.85 19.24 -8.59
N HIS A 55 -13.87 20.06 -9.64
CA HIS A 55 -15.10 20.54 -10.27
C HIS A 55 -15.77 19.42 -11.09
N GLU A 56 -15.03 18.77 -11.98
CA GLU A 56 -15.54 17.65 -12.81
C GLU A 56 -16.09 16.52 -11.92
N LEU A 57 -15.37 16.14 -10.86
CA LEU A 57 -15.81 15.11 -9.91
C LEU A 57 -17.10 15.51 -9.16
N ARG A 58 -17.34 16.80 -8.92
CA ARG A 58 -18.60 17.29 -8.33
C ARG A 58 -19.75 17.24 -9.33
N GLU A 59 -19.52 17.64 -10.59
CA GLU A 59 -20.53 17.57 -11.64
C GLU A 59 -20.92 16.12 -11.95
N ARG A 60 -19.93 15.23 -12.07
CA ARG A 60 -20.13 13.79 -12.22
C ARG A 60 -20.90 13.18 -11.04
N LYS A 61 -20.60 13.59 -9.80
CA LYS A 61 -21.39 13.19 -8.62
C LYS A 61 -22.84 13.69 -8.70
N GLN A 62 -23.08 14.92 -9.15
CA GLN A 62 -24.43 15.45 -9.31
C GLN A 62 -25.21 14.77 -10.45
N ALA A 63 -24.54 14.34 -11.52
CA ALA A 63 -25.16 13.54 -12.58
C ALA A 63 -25.61 12.17 -12.03
N LEU A 64 -24.71 11.44 -11.37
CA LEU A 64 -25.01 10.15 -10.75
C LEU A 64 -26.13 10.25 -9.69
N GLN A 65 -26.17 11.34 -8.90
CA GLN A 65 -27.26 11.55 -7.95
C GLN A 65 -28.61 11.66 -8.66
N LYS A 66 -28.70 12.42 -9.77
CA LYS A 66 -29.95 12.53 -10.56
C LYS A 66 -30.36 11.22 -11.20
N GLU A 67 -29.44 10.32 -11.50
CA GLU A 67 -29.74 8.96 -11.98
C GLU A 67 -30.29 8.08 -10.85
N LEU A 68 -29.73 8.17 -9.65
CA LEU A 68 -30.26 7.51 -8.44
C LEU A 68 -31.66 8.02 -8.08
N ASP A 69 -31.87 9.35 -8.07
CA ASP A 69 -33.16 9.97 -7.78
C ASP A 69 -34.26 9.49 -8.78
N GLN A 70 -33.89 9.26 -10.05
CA GLN A 70 -34.78 8.68 -11.07
C GLN A 70 -35.06 7.19 -10.83
N ILE A 71 -34.05 6.42 -10.41
CA ILE A 71 -34.21 5.00 -10.06
C ILE A 71 -35.14 4.86 -8.83
N ASP A 72 -34.96 5.68 -7.79
CA ASP A 72 -35.82 5.68 -6.61
C ASP A 72 -37.27 6.07 -6.94
N ALA A 73 -37.49 7.04 -7.84
CA ALA A 73 -38.82 7.36 -8.34
C ALA A 73 -39.46 6.19 -9.12
N LEU A 74 -38.68 5.46 -9.93
CA LEU A 74 -39.16 4.25 -10.61
C LEU A 74 -39.46 3.11 -9.61
N ILE A 75 -38.66 2.96 -8.56
CA ILE A 75 -38.88 1.98 -7.47
C ILE A 75 -40.16 2.32 -6.71
N ALA A 76 -40.41 3.60 -6.40
CA ALA A 76 -41.65 4.04 -5.77
C ALA A 76 -42.87 3.69 -6.63
N ILE A 77 -42.87 4.07 -7.91
CA ILE A 77 -43.95 3.75 -8.87
C ILE A 77 -44.16 2.23 -8.98
N LYS A 78 -43.08 1.43 -8.97
CA LYS A 78 -43.18 -0.04 -9.03
C LYS A 78 -43.71 -0.64 -7.73
N THR A 79 -43.37 -0.06 -6.59
CA THR A 79 -43.89 -0.46 -5.26
C THR A 79 -45.38 -0.15 -5.15
N GLU A 80 -45.82 1.01 -5.64
CA GLU A 80 -47.25 1.35 -5.74
C GLU A 80 -48.02 0.39 -6.67
N GLN A 81 -47.44 0.03 -7.83
CA GLN A 81 -48.04 -0.96 -8.74
C GLN A 81 -48.14 -2.37 -8.14
N ILE A 82 -47.23 -2.76 -7.25
CA ILE A 82 -47.33 -4.00 -6.49
C ILE A 82 -48.45 -3.90 -5.44
N ASN A 83 -48.52 -2.79 -4.72
CA ASN A 83 -49.49 -2.56 -3.64
C ASN A 83 -50.93 -2.35 -4.14
N SER A 84 -51.12 -1.79 -5.35
CA SER A 84 -52.45 -1.60 -5.96
C SER A 84 -53.03 -2.88 -6.59
N GLY A 85 -52.22 -3.92 -6.79
CA GLY A 85 -52.68 -5.26 -7.20
C GLY A 85 -53.16 -5.38 -8.65
N GLU A 86 -52.89 -4.40 -9.51
CA GLU A 86 -53.46 -4.36 -10.87
C GLU A 86 -52.79 -5.39 -11.82
N LYS A 87 -53.51 -6.47 -12.13
CA LYS A 87 -53.06 -7.51 -13.07
C LYS A 87 -53.12 -7.04 -14.52
N VAL A 88 -52.09 -6.34 -14.97
CA VAL A 88 -51.91 -5.92 -16.38
C VAL A 88 -51.91 -7.14 -17.30
N LYS A 89 -52.93 -7.26 -18.16
CA LYS A 89 -52.94 -8.24 -19.26
C LYS A 89 -51.95 -7.80 -20.34
N ALA A 90 -50.93 -8.64 -20.60
CA ALA A 90 -50.05 -8.43 -21.74
C ALA A 90 -50.85 -8.44 -23.07
N LYS A 91 -50.72 -7.39 -23.87
CA LYS A 91 -51.22 -7.34 -25.25
C LYS A 91 -50.12 -6.85 -26.18
N LYS A 92 -49.92 -7.58 -27.28
CA LYS A 92 -48.77 -7.49 -28.19
C LYS A 92 -49.20 -6.83 -29.51
N THR A 93 -48.53 -5.76 -29.92
CA THR A 93 -48.63 -5.15 -31.26
C THR A 93 -47.29 -4.50 -31.64
N VAL A 94 -47.08 -4.23 -32.94
CA VAL A 94 -45.76 -4.08 -33.55
C VAL A 94 -45.66 -2.77 -34.35
N ALA A 95 -44.52 -2.07 -34.24
CA ALA A 95 -43.95 -1.22 -35.28
C ALA A 95 -42.45 -0.95 -35.02
N ALA A 96 -41.66 -0.84 -36.08
CA ALA A 96 -40.29 -0.30 -36.14
C ALA A 96 -40.24 0.65 -37.37
N PRO A 97 -39.19 1.49 -37.59
CA PRO A 97 -37.88 0.96 -38.05
C PRO A 97 -36.62 1.78 -37.66
N ALA A 98 -35.45 1.21 -37.96
CA ALA A 98 -34.17 1.90 -38.31
C ALA A 98 -33.47 2.80 -37.24
N SER A 99 -32.14 2.95 -37.22
CA SER A 99 -31.06 2.36 -38.04
C SER A 99 -29.75 2.28 -37.24
N THR A 100 -28.95 1.22 -37.46
CA THR A 100 -27.51 1.21 -37.15
C THR A 100 -26.73 1.99 -38.22
N PRO A 101 -25.42 2.22 -38.02
CA PRO A 101 -24.46 1.29 -38.64
C PRO A 101 -23.31 0.84 -37.73
N THR A 102 -22.93 -0.44 -37.87
CA THR A 102 -21.62 -0.99 -37.50
C THR A 102 -20.60 -0.75 -38.63
N PRO A 103 -19.29 -0.88 -38.37
CA PRO A 103 -18.56 -2.11 -38.78
C PRO A 103 -17.95 -2.84 -37.56
N ALA A 104 -18.00 -4.17 -37.44
CA ALA A 104 -17.20 -5.19 -38.16
C ALA A 104 -15.71 -5.17 -37.72
N GLU A 105 -15.00 -6.29 -37.49
CA GLU A 105 -15.17 -7.69 -37.96
C GLU A 105 -14.62 -8.63 -36.85
N SER A 106 -15.26 -9.74 -36.41
CA SER A 106 -15.38 -11.09 -37.01
C SER A 106 -14.02 -11.68 -37.43
N THR A 107 -13.59 -12.90 -37.07
CA THR A 107 -14.23 -14.26 -37.12
C THR A 107 -13.58 -15.23 -36.08
N SER A 108 -14.30 -16.15 -35.40
CA SER A 108 -14.54 -17.61 -35.69
C SER A 108 -13.36 -18.39 -36.30
N THR A 109 -12.96 -19.60 -35.88
CA THR A 109 -13.72 -20.87 -35.63
C THR A 109 -13.26 -21.64 -34.35
N THR A 110 -14.01 -22.54 -33.69
CA THR A 110 -14.38 -23.96 -34.03
C THR A 110 -13.16 -24.86 -34.43
N GLU A 111 -13.00 -26.14 -34.02
CA GLU A 111 -13.88 -27.13 -33.34
C GLU A 111 -13.05 -28.33 -32.76
N SER A 112 -13.69 -29.24 -31.97
CA SER A 112 -13.44 -30.72 -31.88
C SER A 112 -13.05 -31.35 -30.52
N ALA A 113 -13.71 -32.47 -30.21
CA ALA A 113 -13.30 -33.56 -29.29
C ALA A 113 -13.61 -34.92 -29.98
N PRO A 114 -13.09 -36.10 -29.54
CA PRO A 114 -13.91 -37.04 -28.73
C PRO A 114 -13.09 -37.99 -27.79
N ALA A 115 -13.66 -39.13 -27.34
CA ALA A 115 -13.15 -40.03 -26.29
C ALA A 115 -13.57 -41.54 -26.38
N ASP A 116 -13.07 -42.40 -25.46
CA ASP A 116 -13.52 -43.76 -24.97
C ASP A 116 -12.67 -44.00 -23.67
N GLU A 117 -13.03 -44.55 -22.49
CA GLU A 117 -13.84 -45.67 -21.94
C GLU A 117 -13.28 -47.09 -22.15
N LYS A 118 -12.66 -47.71 -21.13
CA LYS A 118 -12.88 -49.14 -20.73
C LYS A 118 -12.02 -49.58 -19.51
N LYS A 119 -12.72 -50.04 -18.46
CA LYS A 119 -12.68 -51.37 -17.78
C LYS A 119 -11.31 -52.09 -17.55
N GLU A 120 -11.06 -52.89 -16.50
CA GLU A 120 -11.97 -53.72 -15.67
C GLU A 120 -11.31 -54.32 -14.38
N LYS A 121 -12.13 -55.02 -13.57
CA LYS A 121 -11.84 -56.21 -12.72
C LYS A 121 -11.34 -56.08 -11.26
N LYS A 122 -11.76 -57.09 -10.46
CA LYS A 122 -11.63 -57.25 -8.99
C LYS A 122 -10.74 -58.46 -8.65
N LYS A 123 -10.16 -58.50 -7.44
CA LYS A 123 -10.03 -59.77 -6.66
C LYS A 123 -9.92 -59.53 -5.14
N LYS A 124 -10.35 -60.51 -4.33
CA LYS A 124 -10.33 -60.53 -2.85
C LYS A 124 -9.42 -61.66 -2.32
N LYS A 125 -8.78 -61.43 -1.15
CA LYS A 125 -8.48 -62.34 0.01
C LYS A 125 -7.44 -61.60 0.90
N SER A 126 -7.57 -61.36 2.22
CA SER A 126 -7.74 -62.23 3.41
C SER A 126 -6.60 -63.25 3.59
N ARG A 127 -5.95 -63.47 4.74
CA ARG A 127 -6.11 -63.02 6.16
C ARG A 127 -4.96 -62.04 6.54
N LYS A 128 -4.64 -61.63 7.79
CA LYS A 128 -5.05 -62.00 9.17
C LYS A 128 -5.07 -60.75 10.07
N SER A 129 -5.95 -60.75 11.08
CA SER A 129 -6.14 -59.72 12.11
C SER A 129 -5.36 -60.01 13.40
N GLU A 130 -5.07 -59.00 14.20
CA GLU A 130 -4.91 -59.13 15.65
C GLU A 130 -5.53 -57.88 16.30
N GLU A 131 -6.40 -58.10 17.29
CA GLU A 131 -7.03 -57.08 18.14
C GLU A 131 -6.08 -56.80 19.34
N SER A 132 -6.19 -55.74 20.16
CA SER A 132 -7.08 -54.58 20.27
C SER A 132 -6.29 -53.49 21.05
N GLN A 133 -6.73 -52.24 21.29
CA GLN A 133 -7.99 -51.84 21.93
C GLN A 133 -8.45 -50.45 21.47
N THR A 134 -9.77 -50.25 21.47
CA THR A 134 -10.42 -48.97 21.14
C THR A 134 -10.60 -48.10 22.38
N GLN A 135 -10.31 -46.80 22.24
CA GLN A 135 -11.15 -45.76 22.84
C GLN A 135 -11.57 -44.80 21.71
N GLU A 136 -12.87 -44.49 21.67
CA GLU A 136 -13.51 -43.61 20.67
C GLU A 136 -13.89 -42.25 21.33
N PRO A 137 -14.26 -41.22 20.54
CA PRO A 137 -13.62 -39.92 20.69
C PRO A 137 -14.52 -38.82 21.24
N ASP A 138 -13.89 -37.71 21.64
CA ASP A 138 -14.48 -36.37 21.72
C ASP A 138 -13.53 -35.34 21.08
N PRO A 139 -14.00 -34.13 20.69
CA PRO A 139 -13.57 -33.54 19.43
C PRO A 139 -12.69 -32.27 19.54
N GLU A 140 -12.46 -31.64 18.39
CA GLU A 140 -11.97 -30.26 18.24
C GLU A 140 -10.58 -29.95 18.83
N GLY A 141 -9.56 -30.59 18.25
CA GLY A 141 -8.20 -30.05 18.21
C GLY A 141 -8.14 -28.77 17.36
N ALA A 142 -8.73 -27.68 17.85
CA ALA A 142 -8.81 -26.40 17.16
C ALA A 142 -7.41 -25.87 16.83
N LEU A 143 -7.19 -25.51 15.56
CA LEU A 143 -5.95 -24.91 15.09
C LEU A 143 -5.80 -23.51 15.70
N THR A 144 -5.12 -23.40 16.84
CA THR A 144 -4.85 -22.11 17.48
C THR A 144 -4.09 -21.21 16.50
N THR A 145 -4.82 -20.25 15.94
CA THR A 145 -4.26 -19.11 15.24
C THR A 145 -3.52 -18.26 16.26
N LEU A 146 -2.29 -17.86 15.95
CA LEU A 146 -1.64 -16.78 16.71
C LEU A 146 -2.62 -15.59 16.76
N PRO A 147 -2.80 -14.91 17.90
CA PRO A 147 -3.41 -13.59 17.86
C PRO A 147 -2.61 -12.73 16.88
N SER A 148 -3.29 -11.85 16.17
CA SER A 148 -2.64 -10.97 15.20
C SER A 148 -3.40 -9.65 15.15
N ASN A 149 -2.66 -8.55 15.13
CA ASN A 149 -3.19 -7.20 15.26
C ASN A 149 -4.25 -6.91 14.19
N SER A 150 -5.39 -6.35 14.59
CA SER A 150 -6.55 -6.13 13.72
C SER A 150 -6.25 -5.31 12.46
N GLU A 151 -5.37 -4.30 12.55
CA GLU A 151 -4.96 -3.50 11.40
C GLU A 151 -4.06 -4.30 10.43
N LEU A 152 -3.22 -5.20 10.94
CA LEU A 152 -2.43 -6.11 10.09
C LEU A 152 -3.31 -7.19 9.44
N VAL A 153 -4.31 -7.71 10.15
CA VAL A 153 -5.30 -8.65 9.57
C VAL A 153 -6.10 -7.98 8.46
N LYS A 154 -6.51 -6.72 8.66
CA LYS A 154 -7.17 -5.87 7.65
C LYS A 154 -6.28 -5.59 6.43
N VAL A 155 -4.97 -5.40 6.60
CA VAL A 155 -4.05 -5.26 5.47
C VAL A 155 -3.80 -6.60 4.77
N ARG A 156 -3.70 -7.71 5.52
CA ARG A 156 -3.55 -9.07 4.97
C ARG A 156 -4.75 -9.56 4.16
N SER A 157 -5.94 -8.98 4.33
CA SER A 157 -7.07 -9.24 3.43
C SER A 157 -6.96 -8.54 2.07
N VAL A 158 -6.03 -7.57 1.94
CA VAL A 158 -5.66 -6.91 0.66
C VAL A 158 -4.38 -7.51 0.09
N ASP A 159 -3.35 -7.73 0.91
CA ASP A 159 -2.12 -8.41 0.52
C ASP A 159 -1.62 -9.38 1.62
N ALA A 160 -1.89 -10.68 1.42
CA ALA A 160 -1.59 -11.74 2.38
C ALA A 160 -0.10 -11.84 2.75
N ASN A 161 0.80 -11.39 1.86
CA ASN A 161 2.25 -11.48 2.05
C ASN A 161 2.83 -10.30 2.84
N THR A 162 1.97 -9.50 3.48
CA THR A 162 2.38 -8.44 4.41
C THR A 162 3.03 -9.03 5.66
N ALA A 163 4.31 -8.71 5.87
CA ALA A 163 5.06 -9.10 7.06
C ALA A 163 4.62 -8.29 8.29
N PHE A 164 4.61 -6.96 8.14
CA PHE A 164 4.20 -5.97 9.13
C PHE A 164 3.74 -4.67 8.44
N ILE A 165 3.18 -3.74 9.21
CA ILE A 165 2.69 -2.44 8.72
C ILE A 165 3.18 -1.26 9.55
N ILE A 166 3.23 -0.07 8.94
CA ILE A 166 3.43 1.20 9.65
C ILE A 166 2.25 2.14 9.41
N GLN A 167 1.71 2.67 10.50
CA GLN A 167 0.63 3.66 10.51
C GLN A 167 1.08 4.94 11.21
N ARG A 168 0.37 6.05 10.98
CA ARG A 168 0.70 7.37 11.52
C ARG A 168 -0.53 8.12 12.03
N SER A 169 -0.33 9.07 12.93
CA SER A 169 -1.40 9.92 13.47
C SER A 169 -2.09 10.82 12.43
N ASN A 170 -1.40 11.12 11.33
CA ASN A 170 -1.79 12.17 10.39
C ASN A 170 -2.97 11.79 9.48
N ASN A 171 -3.09 10.52 9.10
CA ASN A 171 -4.20 9.96 8.31
C ASN A 171 -4.22 8.43 8.37
N ALA A 172 -5.33 7.81 7.94
CA ALA A 172 -5.53 6.36 7.98
C ALA A 172 -4.65 5.54 7.00
N ASN A 173 -3.88 6.20 6.12
CA ASN A 173 -3.04 5.51 5.14
C ASN A 173 -2.00 4.65 5.86
N THR A 174 -1.76 3.46 5.33
CA THR A 174 -0.89 2.45 5.95
C THR A 174 0.24 2.09 5.00
N VAL A 175 1.48 2.14 5.47
CA VAL A 175 2.63 1.59 4.74
C VAL A 175 2.68 0.09 4.96
N VAL A 176 2.79 -0.65 3.87
CA VAL A 176 2.82 -2.12 3.84
C VAL A 176 4.24 -2.58 3.60
N TYR A 177 4.73 -3.53 4.40
CA TYR A 177 6.03 -4.17 4.22
C TYR A 177 5.78 -5.61 3.79
N LYS A 178 5.84 -5.85 2.48
CA LYS A 178 5.45 -7.10 1.82
C LYS A 178 6.66 -7.95 1.49
N GLY A 179 6.64 -9.23 1.87
CA GLY A 179 7.63 -10.20 1.37
C GLY A 179 7.27 -10.67 -0.02
N ASN A 180 8.19 -10.58 -0.97
CA ASN A 180 7.97 -11.11 -2.32
C ASN A 180 8.35 -12.59 -2.34
N ILE A 181 7.35 -13.47 -2.33
CA ILE A 181 7.55 -14.92 -2.36
C ILE A 181 7.54 -15.44 -3.80
N LEU A 182 8.49 -16.32 -4.11
CA LEU A 182 8.56 -17.11 -5.34
C LEU A 182 7.67 -18.38 -5.25
N SER A 183 7.46 -19.07 -6.37
CA SER A 183 6.57 -20.24 -6.47
C SER A 183 7.03 -21.48 -5.69
N ASN A 184 8.29 -21.51 -5.24
CA ASN A 184 8.86 -22.50 -4.32
C ASN A 184 8.68 -22.14 -2.83
N ASN A 185 7.93 -21.08 -2.54
CA ASN A 185 7.68 -20.55 -1.20
C ASN A 185 8.91 -19.96 -0.47
N THR A 186 9.94 -19.53 -1.20
CA THR A 186 11.05 -18.71 -0.66
C THR A 186 10.94 -17.26 -1.11
N LEU A 187 11.47 -16.32 -0.32
CA LEU A 187 11.59 -14.91 -0.70
C LEU A 187 12.55 -14.74 -1.90
N ASP A 188 12.20 -13.87 -2.84
CA ASP A 188 13.07 -13.50 -3.97
C ASP A 188 14.38 -12.86 -3.47
N SER A 189 15.53 -13.41 -3.86
CA SER A 189 16.84 -12.89 -3.47
C SER A 189 17.19 -11.54 -4.10
N ASN A 190 16.51 -11.14 -5.17
CA ASN A 190 16.75 -9.89 -5.88
C ASN A 190 15.92 -8.74 -5.31
N SER A 191 14.69 -9.03 -4.89
CA SER A 191 13.74 -8.07 -4.33
C SER A 191 12.91 -8.71 -3.20
N PRO A 192 13.51 -9.08 -2.05
CA PRO A 192 12.82 -9.86 -1.01
C PRO A 192 11.71 -9.08 -0.30
N LEU A 193 11.77 -7.74 -0.35
CA LEU A 193 10.88 -6.82 0.35
C LEU A 193 10.40 -5.73 -0.61
N HIS A 194 9.08 -5.54 -0.71
CA HIS A 194 8.43 -4.40 -1.37
C HIS A 194 7.73 -3.53 -0.33
N VAL A 195 7.79 -2.21 -0.50
CA VAL A 195 7.24 -1.24 0.46
C VAL A 195 6.46 -0.15 -0.28
N TYR A 196 5.17 -0.02 0.04
CA TYR A 196 4.22 0.87 -0.64
C TYR A 196 3.09 1.30 0.31
N TRP A 197 2.29 2.28 -0.09
CA TRP A 197 1.11 2.75 0.64
C TRP A 197 -0.17 2.01 0.23
N ILE A 198 -1.05 1.73 1.18
CA ILE A 198 -2.50 1.59 0.94
C ILE A 198 -3.21 2.86 1.40
N MET A 199 -3.96 3.47 0.50
CA MET A 199 -4.59 4.78 0.66
C MET A 199 -5.96 4.70 1.35
N TYR A 200 -6.03 4.14 2.55
CA TYR A 200 -7.27 3.98 3.33
C TYR A 200 -8.01 5.29 3.69
N ALA A 201 -7.41 6.47 3.48
CA ALA A 201 -8.11 7.75 3.57
C ALA A 201 -8.98 8.09 2.34
N LEU A 202 -8.89 7.30 1.25
CA LEU A 202 -9.71 7.46 0.04
C LEU A 202 -10.99 6.60 0.06
N PRO A 203 -12.01 6.90 -0.77
CA PRO A 203 -13.33 6.31 -0.62
C PRO A 203 -13.44 4.86 -1.11
N GLY A 204 -13.47 3.92 -0.15
CA GLY A 204 -13.96 2.55 -0.33
C GLY A 204 -13.00 1.56 -1.01
N PRO A 205 -13.33 0.25 -0.98
CA PRO A 205 -12.62 -0.77 -1.76
C PRO A 205 -12.95 -0.69 -3.26
N PRO A 206 -12.01 -1.00 -4.17
CA PRO A 206 -10.61 -1.33 -3.91
C PRO A 206 -9.81 -0.10 -3.49
N PHE A 207 -9.06 -0.20 -2.38
CA PHE A 207 -8.24 0.89 -1.88
C PHE A 207 -7.04 1.12 -2.81
N PRO A 208 -6.80 2.36 -3.29
CA PRO A 208 -5.64 2.65 -4.14
C PRO A 208 -4.31 2.37 -3.44
N THR A 209 -3.30 2.01 -4.23
CA THR A 209 -1.92 1.78 -3.78
C THR A 209 -0.95 2.72 -4.45
N GLU A 210 0.02 3.23 -3.69
CA GLU A 210 1.02 4.19 -4.19
C GLU A 210 2.45 3.77 -3.78
N GLU A 211 3.40 3.85 -4.72
CA GLU A 211 4.82 3.61 -4.45
C GLU A 211 5.42 4.71 -3.56
N LEU A 212 6.36 4.35 -2.68
CA LEU A 212 7.09 5.34 -1.88
C LEU A 212 7.87 6.30 -2.79
N ASN A 213 7.64 7.60 -2.65
CA ASN A 213 8.43 8.62 -3.35
C ASN A 213 9.89 8.63 -2.85
N VAL A 214 10.80 9.27 -3.60
CA VAL A 214 12.25 9.23 -3.33
C VAL A 214 12.61 9.77 -1.95
N ILE A 215 11.90 10.79 -1.46
CA ILE A 215 12.15 11.37 -0.13
C ILE A 215 11.69 10.40 0.95
N GLU A 216 10.45 9.90 0.85
CA GLU A 216 9.88 8.91 1.78
C GLU A 216 10.74 7.64 1.89
N ARG A 217 11.18 7.13 0.73
CA ARG A 217 12.06 5.95 0.62
C ARG A 217 13.41 6.18 1.32
N ASN A 218 14.01 7.35 1.17
CA ASN A 218 15.35 7.61 1.69
C ASN A 218 15.37 8.11 3.16
N THR A 219 14.23 8.54 3.71
CA THR A 219 14.18 9.23 5.03
C THR A 219 13.20 8.65 6.05
N ALA A 220 12.08 8.07 5.63
CA ALA A 220 10.95 7.79 6.52
C ALA A 220 10.49 6.33 6.50
N TYR A 221 10.18 5.80 5.32
CA TYR A 221 9.45 4.53 5.16
C TYR A 221 10.16 3.51 4.27
N GLY A 222 11.21 3.88 3.53
CA GLY A 222 11.99 2.88 2.81
C GLY A 222 12.81 2.00 3.76
N ALA A 223 13.17 0.82 3.27
CA ALA A 223 13.98 -0.14 4.00
C ALA A 223 14.94 -0.84 3.05
N THR A 224 16.10 -1.24 3.56
CA THR A 224 17.04 -2.14 2.87
C THR A 224 16.91 -3.54 3.43
N ALA A 225 16.77 -4.54 2.56
CA ALA A 225 16.72 -5.95 2.93
C ALA A 225 17.94 -6.67 2.34
N THR A 226 18.77 -7.28 3.18
CA THR A 226 20.01 -7.97 2.78
C THR A 226 20.00 -9.41 3.27
N ALA A 227 20.43 -10.37 2.45
CA ALA A 227 20.45 -11.79 2.80
C ALA A 227 21.30 -12.04 4.07
N ARG A 228 20.71 -12.70 5.06
CA ARG A 228 21.33 -12.93 6.37
C ARG A 228 22.42 -14.02 6.28
N PRO A 229 23.65 -13.77 6.75
CA PRO A 229 24.74 -14.75 6.68
C PRO A 229 24.40 -16.04 7.46
N GLY A 230 24.64 -17.20 6.83
CA GLY A 230 24.46 -18.52 7.44
C GLY A 230 23.04 -19.09 7.40
N THR A 231 22.04 -18.32 6.93
CA THR A 231 20.64 -18.75 6.85
C THR A 231 20.10 -18.62 5.43
N SER A 232 19.64 -19.72 4.84
CA SER A 232 18.83 -19.67 3.62
C SER A 232 17.43 -19.11 3.94
N ASN A 233 16.93 -18.19 3.10
CA ASN A 233 15.58 -17.62 3.19
C ASN A 233 15.29 -16.68 4.38
N GLU A 234 16.32 -16.12 5.03
CA GLU A 234 16.17 -14.98 5.96
C GLU A 234 16.90 -13.73 5.44
N TYR A 235 16.32 -12.55 5.70
CA TYR A 235 16.87 -11.26 5.27
C TYR A 235 16.86 -10.27 6.45
N ASP A 236 18.00 -9.65 6.70
CA ASP A 236 18.11 -8.53 7.62
C ASP A 236 17.50 -7.27 6.99
N VAL A 237 16.48 -6.72 7.64
CA VAL A 237 15.75 -5.52 7.23
C VAL A 237 16.12 -4.36 8.14
N VAL A 238 16.53 -3.26 7.54
CA VAL A 238 16.87 -2.00 8.23
C VAL A 238 15.97 -0.89 7.69
N LEU A 239 15.21 -0.24 8.58
CA LEU A 239 14.34 0.88 8.22
C LEU A 239 15.14 2.19 8.11
N ALA A 240 14.83 3.03 7.13
CA ALA A 240 15.49 4.32 6.94
C ALA A 240 15.41 5.24 8.17
N SER A 241 14.29 5.16 8.90
CA SER A 241 13.96 5.97 10.09
C SER A 241 14.32 5.32 11.43
N LEU A 242 14.63 4.01 11.47
CA LEU A 242 14.82 3.24 12.72
C LEU A 242 15.99 2.25 12.58
N LYS A 243 17.18 2.81 12.29
CA LYS A 243 18.42 2.05 12.00
C LYS A 243 19.00 1.31 13.21
N ASP A 244 18.54 1.63 14.41
CA ASP A 244 18.86 0.94 15.67
C ASP A 244 18.07 -0.36 15.86
N ARG A 245 17.04 -0.61 15.04
CA ARG A 245 16.18 -1.79 15.14
C ARG A 245 16.53 -2.84 14.09
N SER A 246 17.17 -3.93 14.52
CA SER A 246 17.30 -5.13 13.70
C SER A 246 15.92 -5.79 13.54
N ILE A 247 15.50 -5.96 12.29
CA ILE A 247 14.30 -6.71 11.90
C ILE A 247 14.77 -7.84 10.99
N VAL A 248 14.20 -9.04 11.13
CA VAL A 248 14.49 -10.18 10.25
C VAL A 248 13.22 -10.57 9.51
N LEU A 249 13.24 -10.50 8.19
CA LEU A 249 12.18 -10.96 7.30
C LEU A 249 12.44 -12.43 6.92
N PHE A 250 11.41 -13.26 7.07
CA PHE A 250 11.46 -14.69 6.79
C PHE A 250 10.06 -15.21 6.42
N VAL A 251 9.97 -16.51 6.11
CA VAL A 251 8.70 -17.21 5.90
C VAL A 251 8.56 -18.28 6.97
N ASP A 252 7.41 -18.35 7.65
CA ASP A 252 7.17 -19.30 8.74
C ASP A 252 6.81 -20.72 8.24
N ASP A 253 6.82 -21.70 9.15
CA ASP A 253 6.49 -23.11 8.86
C ASP A 253 5.04 -23.31 8.35
N ARG A 254 4.20 -22.27 8.46
CA ARG A 254 2.83 -22.22 7.92
C ARG A 254 2.76 -21.42 6.61
N HIS A 255 3.90 -21.19 5.96
CA HIS A 255 4.10 -20.49 4.69
C HIS A 255 3.79 -18.98 4.67
N ASN A 256 3.61 -18.33 5.83
CA ASN A 256 3.30 -16.89 5.89
C ASN A 256 4.58 -16.05 5.93
N VAL A 257 4.56 -14.89 5.26
CA VAL A 257 5.62 -13.89 5.48
C VAL A 257 5.50 -13.32 6.89
N ARG A 258 6.60 -13.37 7.64
CA ARG A 258 6.71 -12.80 8.99
C ARG A 258 7.97 -11.95 9.11
N ALA A 259 7.89 -10.95 9.98
CA ALA A 259 9.05 -10.20 10.44
C ALA A 259 9.21 -10.45 11.95
N ARG A 260 10.45 -10.65 12.42
CA ARG A 260 10.77 -10.75 13.85
C ARG A 260 11.76 -9.69 14.27
N THR A 261 11.64 -9.21 15.50
CA THR A 261 12.54 -8.22 16.10
C THR A 261 12.59 -8.43 17.62
N THR A 262 13.38 -7.62 18.33
CA THR A 262 13.25 -7.47 19.78
C THR A 262 12.14 -6.46 20.07
N ILE A 263 11.20 -6.75 20.99
CA ILE A 263 10.18 -5.79 21.46
C ILE A 263 10.13 -5.84 22.98
N ASN A 264 10.26 -4.69 23.64
CA ASN A 264 10.25 -4.55 25.10
C ASN A 264 11.21 -5.55 25.78
N SER A 265 12.47 -5.57 25.29
CA SER A 265 13.55 -6.50 25.68
C SER A 265 13.31 -8.00 25.42
N ARG A 266 12.12 -8.44 24.94
CA ARG A 266 11.89 -9.81 24.47
C ARG A 266 12.41 -9.97 23.05
N ALA A 267 13.26 -10.97 22.79
CA ALA A 267 13.80 -11.25 21.45
C ALA A 267 12.86 -12.16 20.63
N ASN A 268 13.03 -12.16 19.30
CA ASN A 268 12.30 -13.00 18.34
C ASN A 268 10.76 -12.82 18.29
N VAL A 269 10.24 -11.75 18.88
CA VAL A 269 8.81 -11.38 18.81
C VAL A 269 8.44 -11.05 17.37
N TYR A 270 7.30 -11.55 16.91
CA TYR A 270 6.80 -11.23 15.57
C TYR A 270 6.34 -9.77 15.55
N LEU A 271 6.99 -8.94 14.73
CA LEU A 271 6.60 -7.55 14.50
C LEU A 271 5.33 -7.53 13.66
N GLU A 272 4.32 -6.77 14.10
CA GLU A 272 3.04 -6.70 13.39
C GLU A 272 2.66 -5.28 12.97
N ARG A 273 2.72 -4.33 13.89
CA ARG A 273 2.38 -2.93 13.62
C ARG A 273 3.34 -1.98 14.30
N VAL A 274 3.79 -0.95 13.58
CA VAL A 274 4.35 0.26 14.18
C VAL A 274 3.35 1.40 14.00
N TYR A 275 3.07 2.15 15.06
CA TYR A 275 2.27 3.37 15.01
C TYR A 275 3.13 4.57 15.39
N VAL A 276 3.19 5.56 14.50
CA VAL A 276 4.00 6.77 14.66
C VAL A 276 3.08 7.94 15.00
N GLN A 277 3.11 8.37 16.25
CA GLN A 277 2.51 9.64 16.63
C GLN A 277 3.45 10.76 16.18
N SER A 278 3.01 11.58 15.23
CA SER A 278 3.70 12.79 14.83
C SER A 278 2.81 14.04 14.94
N THR A 279 3.47 15.17 15.15
CA THR A 279 2.93 16.52 15.13
C THR A 279 3.66 17.36 14.09
N THR A 280 3.13 18.53 13.74
CA THR A 280 3.80 19.47 12.83
C THR A 280 4.21 20.71 13.60
N SER A 281 5.51 21.03 13.61
CA SER A 281 6.05 22.22 14.26
C SER A 281 6.90 23.00 13.27
N TRP A 282 6.62 24.31 13.11
CA TRP A 282 7.28 25.17 12.11
C TRP A 282 7.22 24.63 10.67
N GLY A 283 6.17 23.86 10.34
CA GLY A 283 6.00 23.21 9.03
C GLY A 283 6.80 21.92 8.84
N LEU A 284 7.64 21.53 9.80
CA LEU A 284 8.38 20.26 9.78
C LEU A 284 7.64 19.18 10.59
N PRO A 285 7.64 17.91 10.13
CA PRO A 285 7.12 16.80 10.91
C PRO A 285 8.06 16.49 12.08
N LYS A 286 7.50 16.36 13.28
CA LYS A 286 8.19 15.92 14.50
C LYS A 286 7.48 14.69 15.05
N VAL A 287 8.22 13.61 15.26
CA VAL A 287 7.70 12.42 15.97
C VAL A 287 7.63 12.75 17.47
N GLU A 288 6.50 12.41 18.10
CA GLU A 288 6.28 12.56 19.54
C GLU A 288 6.54 11.24 20.28
N PHE A 289 6.04 10.14 19.72
CA PHE A 289 6.35 8.78 20.16
C PHE A 289 6.11 7.77 19.04
N ILE A 290 6.71 6.59 19.20
CA ILE A 290 6.54 5.41 18.37
C ILE A 290 6.00 4.29 19.26
N GLU A 291 4.98 3.58 18.80
CA GLU A 291 4.44 2.39 19.45
C GLU A 291 4.65 1.18 18.57
N ILE A 292 5.22 0.12 19.13
CA ILE A 292 5.60 -1.10 18.43
C ILE A 292 4.79 -2.24 19.04
N PHE A 293 3.98 -2.87 18.19
CA PHE A 293 3.09 -3.96 18.53
C PHE A 293 3.58 -5.24 17.83
N GLY A 294 3.63 -6.32 18.59
CA GLY A 294 3.95 -7.64 18.08
C GLY A 294 3.35 -8.75 18.92
N VAL A 295 3.62 -9.99 18.54
CA VAL A 295 3.14 -11.19 19.24
C VAL A 295 4.31 -12.14 19.46
N ASP A 296 4.40 -12.67 20.68
CA ASP A 296 5.41 -13.66 21.05
C ASP A 296 5.04 -15.02 20.42
N PRO A 297 5.85 -15.58 19.51
CA PRO A 297 5.49 -16.81 18.80
C PRO A 297 5.56 -18.07 19.68
N ALA A 298 6.11 -17.97 20.90
CA ALA A 298 6.22 -19.10 21.82
C ALA A 298 5.15 -19.07 22.92
N THR A 299 4.79 -17.89 23.44
CA THR A 299 3.74 -17.74 24.46
C THR A 299 2.37 -17.33 23.91
N HIS A 300 2.31 -16.88 22.65
CA HIS A 300 1.14 -16.24 22.02
C HIS A 300 0.68 -14.95 22.73
N GLU A 301 1.50 -14.36 23.60
CA GLU A 301 1.19 -13.07 24.23
C GLU A 301 1.36 -11.89 23.26
N GLU A 302 0.50 -10.89 23.36
CA GLU A 302 0.76 -9.58 22.75
C GLU A 302 1.90 -8.86 23.48
N VAL A 303 2.84 -8.30 22.72
CA VAL A 303 4.01 -7.57 23.23
C VAL A 303 3.98 -6.14 22.69
N TYR A 304 4.07 -5.17 23.60
CA TYR A 304 4.02 -3.75 23.32
C TYR A 304 5.26 -3.03 23.84
N GLU A 305 5.77 -2.08 23.05
CA GLU A 305 6.83 -1.14 23.42
C GLU A 305 6.45 0.27 22.98
N LYS A 306 6.62 1.26 23.86
CA LYS A 306 6.51 2.68 23.53
C LYS A 306 7.89 3.32 23.58
N LYS A 307 8.38 3.81 22.44
CA LYS A 307 9.64 4.55 22.32
C LYS A 307 9.35 6.05 22.16
N ILE A 308 10.07 6.88 22.91
CA ILE A 308 10.16 8.33 22.65
C ILE A 308 11.46 8.55 21.84
N PRO A 309 11.45 9.37 20.77
CA PRO A 309 12.65 9.68 19.98
C PRO A 309 13.74 10.42 20.75
#